data_AF-A0A1I7GPL1-F1
#
_entry.id   AF-A0A1I7GPL1-F1
#
_cell.length_a   1.000
_cell.length_b   1.000
_cell.length_c   1.000
_cell.angle_alpha   90.00
_cell.angle_beta   90.00
_cell.angle_gamma   90.00
#
_symmetry.space_group_name_H-M   'P 1'
#
loop_
_entity.id
_entity.type
_entity.pdbx_description
1 polymer ?
#
loop_
_entity_poly.entity_id
_entity_poly.type
_entity_poly.pdbx_seq_one_letter_code
_entity_poly.pdbx_strand_id
1 'polypeptide(L)'
;MTEAEIHTLAGKIAALSPDEQAEFDRSLIGIKAELARREEERLAKLRALTDHQVVDVILAPANPDVDHALAILRDAGFVRGATLHEAYRAGYERYGYEHLGDGHPLQDEDAPDFMSARDYDLRELAKDRDVPAYMQGKA
;
A
#
# COMPACT_ATOMS: atom_id res chain seq x y z
N MET A 1 -16.10 -8.73 19.96
CA MET A 1 -16.43 -10.16 19.96
C MET A 1 -15.41 -10.85 20.84
N THR A 2 -15.85 -11.61 21.84
CA THR A 2 -15.00 -12.29 22.81
C THR A 2 -14.66 -13.70 22.35
N GLU A 3 -13.60 -14.30 22.88
CA GLU A 3 -13.18 -15.66 22.55
C GLU A 3 -14.27 -16.70 22.87
N ALA A 4 -15.02 -16.48 23.95
CA ALA A 4 -16.18 -17.30 24.33
C ALA A 4 -17.31 -17.21 23.30
N GLU A 5 -17.55 -16.04 22.70
CA GLU A 5 -18.54 -15.86 21.64
C GLU A 5 -18.13 -16.59 20.36
N ILE A 6 -16.83 -16.56 20.01
CA ILE A 6 -16.29 -17.27 18.85
C ILE A 6 -16.46 -18.78 19.02
N HIS A 7 -16.10 -19.33 20.17
CA HIS A 7 -16.27 -20.76 20.45
C HIS A 7 -17.75 -21.18 20.44
N THR A 8 -18.62 -20.34 20.98
CA THR A 8 -20.07 -20.57 20.95
C THR A 8 -20.61 -20.59 19.51
N LEU A 9 -20.14 -19.69 18.66
CA LEU A 9 -20.54 -19.62 17.26
C LEU A 9 -20.00 -20.81 16.47
N ALA A 10 -18.74 -21.18 16.69
CA ALA A 10 -18.10 -22.33 16.05
C ALA A 10 -18.81 -23.64 16.43
N GLY A 11 -19.21 -23.80 17.70
CA GLY A 11 -20.01 -24.95 18.15
C GLY A 11 -21.39 -25.03 17.48
N LYS A 12 -22.06 -23.88 17.28
CA LYS A 12 -23.34 -23.83 16.56
C LYS A 12 -23.19 -24.17 15.07
N ILE A 13 -22.12 -23.70 14.43
CA ILE A 13 -21.82 -24.02 13.03
C ILE A 13 -21.48 -25.51 12.87
N ALA A 14 -20.75 -26.10 13.83
CA ALA A 14 -20.41 -27.52 13.82
C ALA A 14 -21.61 -28.44 14.07
N ALA A 15 -22.70 -27.91 14.66
CA ALA A 15 -23.93 -28.64 14.91
C ALA A 15 -24.96 -28.55 13.77
N LEU A 16 -24.64 -27.84 12.68
CA LEU A 16 -25.51 -27.73 11.52
C LEU A 16 -25.66 -29.07 10.82
N SER A 17 -26.87 -29.33 10.30
CA SER A 17 -27.09 -30.44 9.38
C SER A 17 -26.38 -30.20 8.04
N PRO A 18 -26.14 -31.24 7.23
CA PRO A 18 -25.45 -31.09 5.94
C PRO A 18 -26.12 -30.07 4.99
N ASP A 19 -27.45 -30.01 4.98
CA ASP A 19 -28.21 -29.08 4.13
C ASP A 19 -28.07 -27.64 4.61
N GLU A 20 -28.12 -27.41 5.93
CA GLU A 20 -27.90 -26.10 6.55
C GLU A 20 -26.46 -25.63 6.37
N GLN A 21 -25.50 -26.55 6.41
CA GLN A 21 -24.10 -26.24 6.17
C GLN A 21 -23.85 -25.79 4.73
N ALA A 22 -24.49 -26.44 3.75
CA ALA A 22 -24.40 -26.04 2.35
C ALA A 22 -25.07 -24.68 2.06
N GLU A 23 -26.13 -24.31 2.80
CA GLU A 23 -26.73 -22.99 2.73
C GLU A 23 -25.86 -21.91 3.39
N PHE A 24 -25.27 -22.24 4.54
CA PHE A 24 -24.33 -21.38 5.24
C PHE A 24 -23.08 -21.09 4.40
N ASP A 25 -22.50 -22.10 3.76
CA ASP A 25 -21.33 -21.93 2.90
C ASP A 25 -21.62 -21.06 1.67
N ARG A 26 -22.79 -21.25 1.04
CA ARG A 26 -23.23 -20.38 -0.07
C ARG A 26 -23.40 -18.93 0.38
N SER A 27 -23.97 -18.73 1.56
CA SER A 27 -24.13 -17.41 2.16
C SER A 27 -22.78 -16.77 2.47
N LEU A 28 -21.83 -17.52 3.02
CA LEU A 28 -20.47 -17.05 3.27
C LEU A 28 -19.73 -16.66 2.00
N ILE A 29 -19.89 -17.42 0.90
CA ILE A 29 -19.31 -17.07 -0.40
C ILE A 29 -19.86 -15.72 -0.86
N GLY A 30 -21.19 -15.52 -0.79
CA GLY A 30 -21.82 -14.25 -1.14
C GLY A 30 -21.32 -13.08 -0.29
N ILE A 31 -21.19 -13.28 1.02
CA ILE A 31 -20.67 -12.26 1.94
C ILE A 31 -19.20 -11.93 1.62
N LYS A 32 -18.36 -12.94 1.40
CA LYS A 32 -16.93 -12.72 1.07
C LYS A 32 -16.76 -11.97 -0.24
N ALA A 33 -17.56 -12.31 -1.26
CA ALA A 33 -17.53 -11.61 -2.54
C ALA A 33 -17.95 -10.13 -2.40
N GLU A 34 -19.00 -9.86 -1.63
CA GLU A 34 -19.46 -8.49 -1.38
C GLU A 34 -18.44 -7.68 -0.57
N LEU A 35 -17.79 -8.29 0.43
CA LEU A 35 -16.71 -7.65 1.18
C LEU A 35 -15.51 -7.32 0.30
N ALA A 36 -15.10 -8.25 -0.56
CA ALA A 36 -14.00 -8.02 -1.51
C ALA A 36 -14.32 -6.87 -2.48
N ARG A 37 -15.54 -6.83 -3.03
CA ARG A 37 -15.99 -5.74 -3.91
C ARG A 37 -15.96 -4.38 -3.21
N ARG A 38 -16.49 -4.31 -1.98
CA ARG A 38 -16.48 -3.07 -1.19
C ARG A 38 -15.07 -2.59 -0.87
N GLU A 39 -14.17 -3.51 -0.58
CA GLU A 39 -12.78 -3.20 -0.31
C GLU A 39 -12.08 -2.67 -1.57
N GLU A 40 -12.31 -3.30 -2.72
CA GLU A 40 -11.80 -2.81 -4.00
C GLU A 40 -12.32 -1.41 -4.34
N GLU A 41 -13.62 -1.16 -4.12
CA GLU A 41 -14.22 0.18 -4.28
C GLU A 41 -13.61 1.21 -3.33
N ARG A 42 -13.30 0.82 -2.08
CA ARG A 42 -12.62 1.69 -1.11
C ARG A 42 -11.21 2.04 -1.57
N LEU A 43 -10.44 1.06 -2.01
CA LEU A 43 -9.08 1.27 -2.53
C LEU A 43 -9.08 2.13 -3.80
N ALA A 44 -10.01 1.88 -4.72
CA ALA A 44 -10.16 2.68 -5.93
C ALA A 44 -10.45 4.15 -5.62
N LYS A 45 -11.32 4.42 -4.63
CA LYS A 45 -11.59 5.78 -4.16
C LYS A 45 -10.35 6.44 -3.58
N LEU A 46 -9.59 5.73 -2.74
CA LEU A 46 -8.37 6.27 -2.14
C LEU A 46 -7.29 6.59 -3.18
N ARG A 47 -7.11 5.72 -4.19
CA ARG A 47 -6.14 5.96 -5.28
C ARG A 47 -6.56 7.07 -6.25
N ALA A 48 -7.83 7.44 -6.25
CA ALA A 48 -8.34 8.55 -7.05
C ALA A 48 -8.17 9.92 -6.35
N LEU A 49 -7.79 9.93 -5.07
CA LEU A 49 -7.54 11.15 -4.32
C LEU A 49 -6.20 11.76 -4.72
N THR A 50 -6.11 13.09 -4.67
CA THR A 50 -4.82 13.79 -4.70
C THR A 50 -4.09 13.63 -3.37
N ASP A 51 -2.79 13.83 -3.36
CA ASP A 51 -1.96 13.72 -2.15
C ASP A 51 -2.49 14.56 -0.98
N HIS A 52 -2.93 15.80 -1.25
CA HIS A 52 -3.54 16.66 -0.24
C HIS A 52 -4.85 16.08 0.31
N GLN A 53 -5.71 15.53 -0.56
CA GLN A 53 -6.96 14.91 -0.13
C GLN A 53 -6.72 13.65 0.71
N VAL A 54 -5.64 12.90 0.44
CA VAL A 54 -5.25 11.76 1.28
C VAL A 54 -4.81 12.23 2.67
N VAL A 55 -4.07 13.34 2.77
CA VAL A 55 -3.71 13.95 4.06
C VAL A 55 -4.95 14.42 4.82
N ASP A 56 -5.92 15.03 4.15
CA ASP A 56 -7.18 15.44 4.79
C ASP A 56 -7.95 14.24 5.37
N VAL A 57 -7.98 13.12 4.66
CA VAL A 57 -8.59 11.86 5.14
C VAL A 57 -7.88 11.35 6.39
N ILE A 58 -6.54 11.43 6.42
CA ILE A 58 -5.72 11.00 7.56
C ILE A 58 -5.95 11.91 8.78
N LEU A 59 -6.09 13.22 8.57
CA LEU A 59 -6.21 14.21 9.64
C LEU A 59 -7.66 14.47 10.08
N ALA A 60 -8.66 13.96 9.37
CA ALA A 60 -10.07 14.12 9.72
C ALA A 60 -10.43 13.64 11.15
N PRO A 61 -9.84 12.56 11.69
CA PRO A 61 -10.01 12.19 13.10
C PRO A 61 -9.28 13.17 14.04
N ALA A 62 -9.91 13.52 15.16
CA ALA A 62 -9.32 14.43 16.15
C ALA A 62 -8.01 13.91 16.80
N ASN A 63 -7.77 12.60 16.73
CA ASN A 63 -6.53 11.97 17.16
C ASN A 63 -6.20 10.80 16.20
N PRO A 64 -5.50 11.07 15.09
CA PRO A 64 -5.25 10.06 14.08
C PRO A 64 -4.23 9.03 14.57
N ASP A 65 -4.63 7.76 14.51
CA ASP A 65 -3.74 6.64 14.77
C ASP A 65 -2.69 6.50 13.65
N VAL A 66 -1.43 6.32 14.02
CA VAL A 66 -0.30 6.28 13.08
C VAL A 66 -0.38 5.05 12.18
N ASP A 67 -0.78 3.90 12.72
CA ASP A 67 -0.89 2.67 11.93
C ASP A 67 -2.03 2.78 10.92
N HIS A 68 -3.16 3.37 11.32
CA HIS A 68 -4.25 3.71 10.42
C HIS A 68 -3.83 4.68 9.31
N ALA A 69 -3.11 5.75 9.66
CA ALA A 69 -2.59 6.72 8.69
C ALA A 69 -1.67 6.07 7.64
N LEU A 70 -0.77 5.18 8.08
CA LEU A 70 0.14 4.46 7.19
C LEU A 70 -0.58 3.46 6.28
N ALA A 71 -1.67 2.84 6.76
CA ALA A 71 -2.52 1.99 5.94
C ALA A 71 -3.20 2.82 4.84
N ILE A 72 -3.77 3.99 5.17
CA ILE A 72 -4.39 4.89 4.21
C ILE A 72 -3.38 5.34 3.14
N LEU A 73 -2.18 5.76 3.53
CA LEU A 73 -1.13 6.15 2.60
C LEU A 73 -0.76 5.01 1.64
N ARG A 74 -0.58 3.79 2.16
CA ARG A 74 -0.29 2.60 1.34
C ARG A 74 -1.42 2.32 0.37
N ASP A 75 -2.67 2.36 0.83
CA ASP A 75 -3.86 2.08 0.03
C ASP A 75 -4.06 3.09 -1.08
N ALA A 76 -3.77 4.37 -0.80
CA ALA A 76 -3.77 5.46 -1.76
C ALA A 76 -2.61 5.39 -2.77
N GLY A 77 -1.68 4.44 -2.62
CA GLY A 77 -0.58 4.23 -3.56
C GLY A 77 0.66 5.07 -3.27
N PHE A 78 0.78 5.67 -2.08
CA PHE A 78 2.04 6.33 -1.70
C PHE A 78 3.17 5.30 -1.61
N VAL A 79 4.14 5.51 -2.49
CA VAL A 79 5.25 4.60 -2.74
C VAL A 79 6.32 4.70 -1.63
N ARG A 80 6.80 3.56 -1.10
CA ARG A 80 7.98 3.48 -0.21
C ARG A 80 9.27 3.24 -1.00
N GLY A 81 10.42 3.59 -0.42
CA GLY A 81 11.71 3.86 -1.08
C GLY A 81 12.23 2.92 -2.19
N ALA A 82 11.90 1.63 -2.23
CA ALA A 82 12.39 0.73 -3.30
C ALA A 82 11.79 1.06 -4.69
N THR A 83 10.50 1.34 -4.72
CA THR A 83 9.74 1.75 -5.92
C THR A 83 9.97 3.24 -6.29
N LEU A 84 10.61 4.01 -5.40
CA LEU A 84 11.09 5.36 -5.70
C LEU A 84 12.34 5.32 -6.59
N HIS A 85 13.19 4.29 -6.44
CA HIS A 85 14.35 4.06 -7.30
C HIS A 85 13.91 3.75 -8.75
N GLU A 86 12.92 2.88 -8.92
CA GLU A 86 12.36 2.53 -10.24
C GLU A 86 11.65 3.73 -10.89
N ALA A 87 10.90 4.51 -10.10
CA ALA A 87 10.27 5.75 -10.58
C ALA A 87 11.31 6.82 -10.98
N TYR A 88 12.39 6.96 -10.20
CA TYR A 88 13.49 7.87 -10.51
C TYR A 88 14.22 7.46 -11.79
N ARG A 89 14.49 6.16 -11.94
CA ARG A 89 15.09 5.60 -13.15
C ARG A 89 14.23 5.87 -14.39
N ALA A 90 12.93 5.59 -14.32
CA ALA A 90 12.01 5.86 -15.43
C ALA A 90 11.95 7.36 -15.80
N GLY A 91 12.04 8.26 -14.80
CA GLY A 91 12.13 9.70 -15.01
C GLY A 91 13.44 10.16 -15.64
N TYR A 92 14.57 9.59 -15.18
CA TYR A 92 15.91 9.89 -15.70
C TYR A 92 16.09 9.41 -17.15
N GLU A 93 15.62 8.19 -17.45
CA GLU A 93 15.61 7.62 -18.80
C GLU A 93 14.79 8.49 -19.78
N ARG A 94 13.64 8.98 -19.32
CA ARG A 94 12.77 9.88 -20.10
C ARG A 94 13.42 11.25 -20.34
N TYR A 95 14.03 11.85 -19.33
CA TYR A 95 14.74 13.13 -19.48
C TYR A 95 15.90 13.01 -20.48
N GLY A 96 16.69 11.93 -20.37
CA GLY A 96 17.76 11.63 -21.32
C GLY A 96 17.26 11.51 -22.76
N TYR A 97 16.13 10.82 -22.96
CA TYR A 97 15.49 10.67 -24.27
C TYR A 97 14.96 12.01 -24.84
N GLU A 98 14.30 12.82 -24.00
CA GLU A 98 13.65 14.06 -24.45
C GLU A 98 14.63 15.24 -24.64
N HIS A 99 15.77 15.28 -23.93
CA HIS A 99 16.62 16.47 -23.85
C HIS A 99 18.04 16.29 -24.37
N LEU A 100 18.53 15.05 -24.49
CA LEU A 100 19.87 14.77 -25.01
C LEU A 100 19.82 14.25 -26.46
N GLY A 101 18.65 13.82 -26.94
CA GLY A 101 18.44 13.34 -28.31
C GLY A 101 18.77 11.85 -28.52
N ASP A 102 18.39 11.32 -29.68
CA ASP A 102 18.60 9.90 -30.04
C ASP A 102 20.10 9.57 -30.08
N GLY A 103 20.55 8.70 -29.17
CA GLY A 103 21.89 8.11 -29.20
C GLY A 103 22.80 8.41 -28.01
N HIS A 104 22.33 9.14 -26.98
CA HIS A 104 23.05 9.18 -25.71
C HIS A 104 22.83 7.85 -24.97
N PRO A 105 23.88 7.03 -24.76
CA PRO A 105 23.72 5.78 -24.02
C PRO A 105 23.28 6.13 -22.60
N LEU A 106 22.21 5.47 -22.14
CA LEU A 106 21.85 5.48 -20.73
C LEU A 106 23.10 5.09 -19.95
N GLN A 107 23.53 5.96 -19.04
CA GLN A 107 24.67 5.66 -18.20
C GLN A 107 24.35 4.39 -17.38
N ASP A 108 25.37 3.57 -17.13
CA ASP A 108 25.23 2.35 -16.32
C ASP A 108 24.59 2.66 -14.96
N GLU A 109 23.90 1.69 -14.36
CA GLU A 109 23.24 1.86 -13.05
C GLU A 109 24.22 2.25 -11.93
N ASP A 110 25.50 1.92 -12.15
CA ASP A 110 26.64 2.22 -11.29
C ASP A 110 27.42 3.48 -11.75
N ALA A 111 26.92 4.22 -12.73
CA ALA A 111 27.58 5.42 -13.20
C ALA A 111 27.68 6.44 -12.06
N PRO A 112 28.89 6.96 -11.77
CA PRO A 112 29.13 7.82 -10.62
C PRO A 112 28.22 9.05 -10.57
N ASP A 113 27.87 9.60 -11.73
CA ASP A 113 27.03 10.78 -11.86
C ASP A 113 25.55 10.46 -11.58
N PHE A 114 25.04 9.31 -12.07
CA PHE A 114 23.69 8.83 -11.77
C PHE A 114 23.55 8.48 -10.28
N MET A 115 24.53 7.76 -9.71
CA MET A 115 24.50 7.39 -8.29
C MET A 115 24.62 8.61 -7.37
N SER A 116 25.42 9.61 -7.73
CA SER A 116 25.59 10.82 -6.90
C SER A 116 24.34 11.71 -6.91
N ALA A 117 23.71 11.90 -8.07
CA ALA A 117 22.47 12.65 -8.19
C ALA A 117 21.31 11.91 -7.49
N ARG A 118 21.20 10.60 -7.71
CA ARG A 118 20.21 9.72 -7.07
C ARG A 118 20.38 9.71 -5.55
N ASP A 119 21.60 9.53 -5.04
CA ASP A 119 21.84 9.46 -3.60
C ASP A 119 21.65 10.80 -2.92
N TYR A 120 21.88 11.92 -3.61
CA TYR A 120 21.55 13.26 -3.12
C TYR A 120 20.04 13.41 -2.98
N ASP A 121 19.28 13.11 -4.04
CA ASP A 121 17.82 13.25 -4.07
C ASP A 121 17.12 12.26 -3.11
N LEU A 122 17.60 11.01 -3.01
CA LEU A 122 17.08 10.03 -2.06
C LEU A 122 17.43 10.40 -0.62
N ARG A 123 18.60 10.98 -0.34
CA ARG A 123 18.95 11.47 1.00
C ARG A 123 18.11 12.68 1.40
N GLU A 124 17.81 13.58 0.47
CA GLU A 124 16.88 14.69 0.71
C GLU A 124 15.47 14.15 0.99
N LEU A 125 14.96 13.19 0.20
CA LEU A 125 13.64 12.57 0.42
C LEU A 125 13.55 11.67 1.67
N ALA A 126 14.66 11.08 2.12
CA ALA A 126 14.71 10.20 3.30
C ALA A 126 14.82 10.97 4.62
N LYS A 127 15.41 12.18 4.62
CA LYS A 127 15.40 13.08 5.79
C LYS A 127 13.98 13.46 6.20
N ASP A 128 13.03 13.39 5.28
CA ASP A 128 11.61 13.70 5.50
C ASP A 128 10.76 12.49 5.94
N ARG A 129 11.34 11.28 6.12
CA ARG A 129 10.55 10.02 6.14
C ARG A 129 10.92 8.96 7.19
N ASP A 130 11.38 9.31 8.39
CA ASP A 130 11.68 8.33 9.45
C ASP A 130 10.53 7.32 9.66
N VAL A 131 10.79 6.03 9.36
CA VAL A 131 9.80 4.95 9.21
C VAL A 131 9.64 4.15 10.52
N PRO A 132 8.41 3.76 10.92
CA PRO A 132 8.15 3.02 12.15
C PRO A 132 8.80 1.63 12.26
N ALA A 133 9.03 1.24 13.52
CA ALA A 133 9.85 0.13 14.00
C ALA A 133 9.50 -1.28 13.50
N TYR A 134 8.41 -1.51 12.75
CA TYR A 134 8.14 -2.83 12.16
C TYR A 134 8.99 -3.14 10.90
N MET A 135 9.77 -2.17 10.41
CA MET A 135 10.89 -2.41 9.48
C MET A 135 12.20 -2.78 10.20
N GLN A 136 12.23 -2.84 11.53
CA GLN A 136 13.32 -3.47 12.28
C GLN A 136 12.93 -4.89 12.69
N GLY A 137 13.19 -5.83 11.80
CA GLY A 137 13.21 -7.23 12.17
C GLY A 137 13.34 -8.13 10.95
N LYS A 138 14.32 -9.03 10.86
CA LYS A 138 15.19 -9.54 11.92
C LYS A 138 16.40 -10.26 11.31
N ALA A 139 17.46 -10.33 12.08
CA ALA A 139 17.72 -11.55 12.84
C ALA A 139 18.12 -11.14 14.26
#